data_AF-A0A945LAL5-F1
#
_entry.id   AF-A0A945LAL5-F1
#
_cell.length_a   1.000
_cell.length_b   1.000
_cell.length_c   1.000
_cell.angle_alpha   90.00
_cell.angle_beta   90.00
_cell.angle_gamma   90.00
#
_symmetry.space_group_name_H-M   'P 1'
#
loop_
_entity.id
_entity.type
_entity.pdbx_description
1 polymer ?
#
loop_
_entity_poly.entity_id
_entity_poly.type
_entity_poly.pdbx_seq_one_letter_code
_entity_poly.pdbx_strand_id
1 'polypeptide(L)'
;MENIAILTGGDSAEYNISLLSANTVLKNLNKSKYRGFIVHLKDNTFQVLLEGMRIPISKEDFSFTLKGEKIFFSKVFMALHGPPA
;
A
#
# COMPACT_ATOMS: atom_id res chain seq x y z
N MET A 1 -5.53 -5.73 16.32
CA MET A 1 -5.00 -5.92 14.96
C MET A 1 -5.32 -4.67 14.17
N GLU A 2 -4.32 -3.87 13.81
CA GLU A 2 -4.50 -2.62 13.07
C GLU A 2 -4.12 -2.81 11.59
N ASN A 3 -4.85 -2.18 10.68
CA ASN A 3 -4.50 -2.21 9.26
C ASN A 3 -3.46 -1.12 8.99
N ILE A 4 -2.38 -1.45 8.30
CA ILE A 4 -1.36 -0.49 7.89
C ILE A 4 -1.18 -0.52 6.37
N ALA A 5 -1.27 0.64 5.74
CA ALA A 5 -0.91 0.81 4.34
C ALA A 5 0.61 0.95 4.23
N ILE A 6 1.23 0.15 3.37
CA ILE A 6 2.64 0.28 2.99
C ILE A 6 2.63 0.92 1.61
N LEU A 7 2.80 2.24 1.59
CA LEU A 7 2.71 3.04 0.38
C LEU A 7 3.99 2.94 -0.44
N THR A 8 3.85 2.65 -1.72
CA THR A 8 4.94 2.49 -2.70
C THR A 8 4.48 3.01 -4.07
N GLY A 9 5.35 2.91 -5.07
CA GLY A 9 5.06 3.27 -6.45
C GLY A 9 5.69 4.61 -6.80
N GLY A 10 4.89 5.50 -7.38
CA GLY A 10 5.34 6.70 -8.05
C GLY A 10 5.68 6.43 -9.52
N ASP A 11 5.76 7.50 -10.31
CA ASP A 11 6.02 7.43 -11.75
C ASP A 11 7.53 7.53 -12.08
N SER A 12 8.39 7.21 -11.11
CA SER A 12 9.85 7.26 -11.23
C SER A 12 10.42 5.96 -11.84
N ALA A 13 11.66 6.06 -12.35
CA ALA A 13 12.43 4.89 -12.77
C ALA A 13 12.67 3.88 -11.62
N GLU A 14 12.46 4.31 -10.37
CA GLU A 14 12.70 3.55 -9.15
C GLU A 14 11.43 2.83 -8.64
N TYR A 15 10.33 2.82 -9.40
CA TYR A 15 9.08 2.11 -9.05
C TYR A 15 9.33 0.68 -8.55
N ASN A 16 10.18 -0.09 -9.24
CA ASN A 16 10.51 -1.46 -8.86
C ASN A 16 11.29 -1.55 -7.54
N ILE A 17 12.14 -0.56 -7.25
CA ILE A 17 12.93 -0.46 -6.01
C ILE A 17 12.01 -0.13 -4.82
N SER A 18 11.07 0.81 -5.00
CA SER A 18 10.01 1.11 -4.04
C SER A 18 9.19 -0.16 -3.72
N LEU A 19 8.79 -0.91 -4.74
CA LEU A 19 8.01 -2.13 -4.56
C LEU A 19 8.78 -3.22 -3.78
N LEU A 20 10.08 -3.39 -4.04
CA LEU A 20 10.93 -4.31 -3.28
C LEU A 20 11.05 -3.88 -1.81
N SER A 21 11.17 -2.58 -1.56
CA SER A 21 11.21 -2.01 -0.20
C SER A 21 9.90 -2.27 0.55
N ALA A 22 8.76 -2.02 -0.08
CA ALA A 22 7.45 -2.28 0.49
C ALA A 22 7.22 -3.77 0.82
N ASN A 23 7.65 -4.69 -0.05
CA ASN A 23 7.60 -6.13 0.22
C ASN A 23 8.47 -6.53 1.41
N THR A 24 9.66 -5.90 1.55
CA THR A 24 10.54 -6.12 2.69
C THR A 24 9.89 -5.67 4.00
N VAL A 25 9.22 -4.52 4.00
CA VAL A 25 8.44 -4.03 5.15
C VAL A 25 7.31 -5.00 5.48
N LEU A 26 6.52 -5.42 4.49
CA LEU A 26 5.41 -6.35 4.69
C LEU A 26 5.88 -7.68 5.30
N LYS A 27 7.02 -8.21 4.82
CA LYS A 27 7.62 -9.46 5.32
C LYS A 27 8.03 -9.37 6.79
N ASN A 28 8.56 -8.23 7.22
CA ASN A 28 9.11 -8.04 8.57
C ASN A 28 8.12 -7.39 9.56
N LEU A 29 6.92 -7.04 9.10
CA LEU A 29 5.88 -6.45 9.92
C LEU A 29 5.49 -7.38 11.07
N ASN A 30 5.31 -6.82 12.28
CA ASN A 30 4.82 -7.61 13.41
C ASN A 30 3.36 -8.03 13.19
N LYS A 31 3.17 -9.27 12.73
CA LYS A 31 1.87 -9.88 12.38
C LYS A 31 0.91 -10.04 13.56
N SER A 32 1.38 -9.93 14.81
CA SER A 32 0.49 -9.93 15.98
C SER A 32 -0.20 -8.58 16.20
N LYS A 33 0.41 -7.49 15.69
CA LYS A 33 -0.09 -6.13 15.85
C LYS A 33 -0.77 -5.62 14.59
N TYR A 34 -0.22 -5.94 13.42
CA TYR A 34 -0.58 -5.30 12.17
C TYR A 34 -0.98 -6.28 11.06
N ARG A 35 -1.98 -5.89 10.29
CA ARG A 35 -2.32 -6.43 8.97
C ARG A 35 -1.82 -5.44 7.92
N GLY A 36 -0.76 -5.81 7.21
CA GLY A 36 -0.15 -4.95 6.19
C GLY A 36 -0.81 -5.10 4.82
N PHE A 37 -0.94 -3.99 4.11
CA PHE A 37 -1.42 -3.94 2.73
C PHE A 37 -0.46 -3.13 1.89
N ILE A 38 -0.01 -3.67 0.77
CA ILE A 38 0.78 -2.90 -0.19
C ILE A 38 -0.17 -1.99 -0.96
N VAL A 39 0.02 -0.69 -0.80
CA VAL A 39 -0.69 0.35 -1.54
C VAL A 39 0.28 0.92 -2.54
N HIS A 40 -0.01 0.82 -3.83
CA HIS A 40 0.82 1.48 -4.84
C HIS A 40 0.12 2.69 -5.44
N LEU A 41 0.89 3.75 -5.67
CA LEU A 41 0.50 4.90 -6.48
C LEU A 41 1.06 4.70 -7.88
N LYS A 42 0.19 4.71 -8.89
CA LYS A 42 0.60 4.70 -10.30
C LYS A 42 -0.44 5.46 -11.13
N ASP A 43 0.00 6.24 -12.11
CA ASP A 43 -0.90 7.00 -13.00
C ASP A 43 -1.93 7.82 -12.18
N ASN A 44 -1.45 8.48 -11.11
CA ASN A 44 -2.23 9.27 -10.15
C ASN A 44 -3.41 8.51 -9.48
N THR A 45 -3.29 7.18 -9.37
CA THR A 45 -4.31 6.31 -8.77
C THR A 45 -3.69 5.44 -7.68
N PHE A 46 -4.30 5.44 -6.50
CA PHE A 46 -3.93 4.53 -5.41
C PHE A 46 -4.70 3.22 -5.54
N GLN A 47 -3.98 2.09 -5.47
CA GLN A 47 -4.59 0.76 -5.49
C GLN A 47 -3.92 -0.14 -4.45
N VAL A 48 -4.68 -1.06 -3.86
CA VAL A 48 -4.14 -2.16 -3.05
C VAL A 48 -3.74 -3.30 -3.97
N LEU A 49 -2.51 -3.80 -3.80
CA LEU A 49 -2.04 -5.03 -4.44
C LEU A 49 -2.34 -6.22 -3.51
N LEU A 50 -3.30 -7.06 -3.88
CA LEU A 50 -3.72 -8.20 -3.06
C LEU A 50 -4.08 -9.38 -3.95
N GLU A 51 -3.48 -10.56 -3.70
CA GLU A 51 -3.79 -11.81 -4.40
C GLU A 51 -3.72 -11.70 -5.95
N GLY A 52 -2.77 -10.90 -6.46
CA GLY A 52 -2.61 -10.66 -7.90
C GLY A 52 -3.63 -9.66 -8.49
N MET A 53 -4.57 -9.16 -7.68
CA MET A 53 -5.54 -8.16 -8.06
C MET A 53 -5.09 -6.75 -7.65
N ARG A 54 -5.63 -5.75 -8.35
CA ARG A 54 -5.53 -4.34 -7.98
C ARG A 54 -6.90 -3.85 -7.55
N ILE A 55 -7.02 -3.47 -6.28
CA ILE A 55 -8.28 -2.99 -5.72
C ILE A 55 -8.19 -1.47 -5.59
N PRO A 56 -9.11 -0.69 -6.19
CA PRO A 56 -9.07 0.77 -6.09
C PRO A 56 -9.27 1.23 -4.65
N ILE A 57 -8.57 2.29 -4.27
CA ILE A 57 -8.77 3.00 -3.01
C ILE A 57 -9.71 4.19 -3.25
N SER A 58 -10.68 4.36 -2.36
CA SER A 58 -11.58 5.52 -2.31
C SER A 58 -10.80 6.80 -2.05
N LYS A 59 -11.04 7.85 -2.85
CA LYS A 59 -10.37 9.15 -2.69
C LYS A 59 -10.98 9.97 -1.55
N GLU A 60 -12.21 9.62 -1.16
CA GLU A 60 -12.99 10.33 -0.15
C GLU A 60 -12.46 10.08 1.27
N ASP A 61 -12.07 8.83 1.57
CA ASP A 61 -11.65 8.42 2.92
C ASP A 61 -10.48 7.46 2.96
N PHE A 62 -9.80 7.26 1.83
CA PHE A 62 -8.60 6.42 1.69
C PHE A 62 -8.81 4.97 2.16
N SER A 63 -10.02 4.44 1.97
CA SER A 63 -10.39 3.04 2.26
C SER A 63 -10.48 2.19 1.00
N PHE A 64 -10.57 0.87 1.14
CA PHE A 64 -10.90 -0.04 0.03
C PHE A 64 -11.88 -1.12 0.48
N THR A 65 -12.60 -1.70 -0.47
CA THR A 65 -13.56 -2.79 -0.19
C THR A 65 -12.94 -4.15 -0.51
N LEU A 66 -12.95 -5.05 0.46
CA LEU A 66 -12.53 -6.44 0.28
C LEU A 66 -13.67 -7.37 0.70
N LYS A 67 -14.16 -8.18 -0.24
CA LYS A 67 -15.26 -9.15 0.01
C LYS A 67 -16.50 -8.52 0.65
N GLY A 68 -16.85 -7.29 0.23
CA GLY A 68 -18.00 -6.55 0.74
C GLY A 68 -17.74 -5.74 2.02
N GLU A 69 -16.57 -5.90 2.65
CA GLU A 69 -16.20 -5.14 3.84
C GLU A 69 -15.31 -3.94 3.49
N LYS A 70 -15.61 -2.77 4.08
CA LYS A 70 -14.81 -1.56 3.92
C LYS A 70 -13.65 -1.57 4.92
N ILE A 71 -12.43 -1.51 4.40
CA ILE A 71 -11.18 -1.56 5.17
C ILE A 71 -10.56 -0.17 5.21
N PHE A 72 -10.35 0.33 6.43
CA PHE A 72 -9.62 1.56 6.71
C PHE A 72 -8.21 1.25 7.19
N PHE A 73 -7.28 2.17 6.92
CA PHE A 73 -5.91 2.10 7.44
C PHE A 73 -5.78 2.96 8.69
N SER A 74 -5.21 2.38 9.75
CA SER A 74 -4.90 3.13 10.98
C SER A 74 -3.61 3.93 10.84
N LYS A 75 -2.70 3.48 9.97
CA LYS A 75 -1.35 4.03 9.78
C LYS A 75 -0.92 3.88 8.32
N VAL A 76 0.00 4.74 7.89
CA VAL A 76 0.68 4.65 6.59
C VAL A 76 2.19 4.59 6.83
N PHE A 77 2.84 3.62 6.22
CA PHE A 77 4.29 3.51 6.13
C PHE A 77 4.70 3.85 4.68
N MET A 78 5.50 4.89 4.48
CA MET A 78 5.94 5.30 3.15
C MET A 78 7.26 4.59 2.79
N ALA A 79 7.24 3.81 1.71
CA ALA A 79 8.37 3.09 1.12
C ALA A 79 8.53 3.54 -0.34
N LEU A 80 8.72 4.84 -0.54
CA LEU A 80 8.91 5.48 -1.86
C LEU A 80 10.38 5.85 -2.05
N HIS A 81 10.88 5.71 -3.28
CA HIS A 81 12.21 6.13 -3.71
C HIS A 81 12.13 6.96 -4.99
N GLY A 82 13.04 7.93 -5.08
CA GLY A 82 13.20 8.84 -6.21
C GLY A 82 12.43 10.15 -6.10
N PRO A 83 12.80 11.21 -6.85
CA PRO A 83 12.11 12.48 -6.77
C PRO A 83 10.70 12.39 -7.39
N PRO A 84 9.66 13.03 -6.80
CA PRO A 84 9.65 13.85 -5.59
C PRO A 84 9.07 13.09 -4.38
N ALA A 85 9.58 11.90 -4.07
CA ALA A 85 9.15 11.11 -2.89
C ALA A 85 9.23 11.90 -1.58
#